data_AF-Q9VE78-F1
#
_entry.id   AF-Q9VE78-F1
#
_cell.length_a   1.000
_cell.length_b   1.000
_cell.length_c   1.000
_cell.angle_alpha   90.00
_cell.angle_beta   90.00
_cell.angle_gamma   90.00
#
_symmetry.space_group_name_H-M   'P 1'
#
loop_
_entity.id
_entity.type
_entity.pdbx_description
1 polymer ?
#
loop_
_entity_poly.entity_id
_entity_poly.type
_entity_poly.pdbx_seq_one_letter_code
_entity_poly.pdbx_strand_id
1 'polypeptide(L)'
;MGSNQDWNKEDSKTEVPPEEDDQVTAYIEKSVAQLGSENDHRTALVDEKKKELDVLIAEKYTTLNDLTHVTNSQNLVDDIHFLHTKNAKILESLNQAVTAKRNVSQAYDDHCKKALKVKAEMQEQTKCFDEFTVMNYHDLKKTILNTKKETQEIRAKTALKTEELKKKREFVNTTQKSMANDIRVLGQIEHDLIGIIEDLKSKISAI
;
A
#
# COMPACT_ATOMS: atom_id res chain seq x y z
N MET A 1 -22.84 86.97 84.13
CA MET A 1 -23.05 87.10 82.67
C MET A 1 -23.95 85.92 82.28
N GLY A 2 -25.28 85.95 82.44
CA GLY A 2 -26.33 86.74 81.78
C GLY A 2 -27.36 85.72 81.26
N SER A 3 -28.27 85.23 82.12
CA SER A 3 -29.71 85.57 82.25
C SER A 3 -30.61 84.88 81.18
N ASN A 4 -31.27 83.76 81.52
CA ASN A 4 -32.69 83.60 81.94
C ASN A 4 -33.73 83.82 80.81
N GLN A 5 -34.39 82.74 80.34
CA GLN A 5 -35.77 82.29 80.66
C GLN A 5 -36.87 83.11 79.99
N ASP A 6 -37.70 82.49 79.13
CA ASP A 6 -39.13 82.33 79.44
C ASP A 6 -39.83 81.25 78.60
N TRP A 7 -40.78 80.56 79.23
CA TRP A 7 -41.68 79.56 78.67
C TRP A 7 -43.00 80.25 78.32
N ASN A 8 -43.48 80.16 77.08
CA ASN A 8 -44.88 80.44 76.72
C ASN A 8 -45.34 79.31 75.78
N LYS A 9 -46.10 78.35 76.30
CA LYS A 9 -47.57 78.31 76.34
C LYS A 9 -48.19 78.18 74.95
N GLU A 10 -48.66 76.95 74.71
CA GLU A 10 -49.85 76.55 73.97
C GLU A 10 -50.52 77.65 73.15
N ASP A 11 -50.43 77.52 71.83
CA ASP A 11 -51.61 77.75 71.00
C ASP A 11 -51.90 76.42 70.32
N SER A 12 -52.84 75.69 70.90
CA SER A 12 -53.50 74.53 70.33
C SER A 12 -54.25 74.96 69.07
N LYS A 13 -53.49 75.24 68.00
CA LYS A 13 -54.04 75.28 66.65
C LYS A 13 -54.08 73.85 66.19
N THR A 14 -55.27 73.28 66.38
CA THR A 14 -55.90 72.28 65.52
C THR A 14 -54.97 71.92 64.36
N GLU A 15 -54.42 70.71 64.37
CA GLU A 15 -53.97 70.05 63.16
C GLU A 15 -55.15 70.12 62.19
N VAL A 16 -55.18 71.18 61.39
CA VAL A 16 -55.99 71.23 60.20
C VAL A 16 -55.37 70.12 59.37
N PRO A 17 -56.11 69.02 59.09
CA PRO A 17 -55.60 68.01 58.19
C PRO A 17 -55.18 68.77 56.94
N PRO A 18 -53.94 68.60 56.43
CA PRO A 18 -53.45 69.44 55.37
C PRO A 18 -54.51 69.43 54.28
N GLU A 19 -54.96 70.61 53.84
CA GLU A 19 -55.89 70.68 52.71
C GLU A 19 -55.30 69.80 51.61
N GLU A 20 -56.12 69.00 50.91
CA GLU A 20 -55.63 68.00 49.95
C GLU A 20 -54.58 68.59 49.00
N ASP A 21 -54.71 69.88 48.65
CA ASP A 21 -53.78 70.66 47.84
C ASP A 21 -52.36 70.80 48.45
N ASP A 22 -52.21 71.00 49.76
CA ASP A 22 -50.91 71.11 50.44
C ASP A 22 -50.19 69.75 50.51
N GLN A 23 -50.96 68.67 50.72
CA GLN A 23 -50.45 67.30 50.66
C GLN A 23 -50.01 66.91 49.24
N VAL A 24 -50.81 67.28 48.24
CA VAL A 24 -50.50 67.07 46.82
C VAL A 24 -49.25 67.86 46.43
N THR A 25 -49.13 69.12 46.87
CA THR A 25 -47.96 69.95 46.57
C THR A 25 -46.68 69.36 47.16
N ALA A 26 -46.68 69.00 48.45
CA ALA A 26 -45.53 68.37 49.10
C ALA A 26 -45.17 67.01 48.45
N TYR A 27 -46.17 66.24 48.02
CA TYR A 27 -45.94 64.98 47.29
C TYR A 27 -45.32 65.22 45.91
N ILE A 28 -45.79 66.23 45.17
CA ILE A 28 -45.24 66.61 43.87
C ILE A 28 -43.81 67.10 44.04
N GLU A 29 -43.52 68.00 44.98
CA GLU A 29 -42.17 68.50 45.25
C GLU A 29 -41.20 67.36 45.59
N LYS A 30 -41.62 66.43 46.45
CA LYS A 30 -40.83 65.24 46.77
C LYS A 30 -40.59 64.37 45.53
N SER A 31 -41.61 64.18 44.70
CA SER A 31 -41.52 63.38 43.46
C SER A 31 -40.58 64.05 42.45
N VAL A 32 -40.65 65.37 42.29
CA VAL A 32 -39.77 66.15 41.43
C VAL A 32 -38.33 66.10 41.93
N ALA A 33 -38.10 66.25 43.23
CA ALA A 33 -36.77 66.13 43.82
C ALA A 33 -36.18 64.72 43.61
N GLN A 34 -37.00 63.68 43.75
CA GLN A 34 -36.59 62.30 43.50
C GLN A 34 -36.26 62.06 42.03
N LEU A 35 -37.09 62.55 41.10
CA LEU A 35 -36.82 62.48 39.66
C LEU A 35 -35.58 63.27 39.27
N GLY A 36 -35.34 64.42 39.89
CA GLY A 36 -34.13 65.23 39.69
C GLY A 36 -32.88 64.45 40.08
N SER A 37 -32.88 63.88 41.29
CA SER A 37 -31.79 63.03 41.78
C SER A 37 -31.55 61.79 40.89
N GLU A 38 -32.62 61.14 40.44
CA GLU A 38 -32.51 60.00 39.53
C GLU A 38 -31.96 60.39 38.16
N ASN A 39 -32.33 61.56 37.64
CA ASN A 39 -31.83 62.08 36.37
C ASN A 39 -30.35 62.46 36.44
N ASP A 40 -29.91 63.07 37.55
CA ASP A 40 -28.50 63.36 37.81
C ASP A 40 -27.67 62.08 37.88
N HIS A 41 -28.19 61.05 38.57
CA HIS A 41 -27.54 59.75 38.65
C HIS A 41 -27.42 59.07 37.28
N ARG A 42 -28.50 59.07 36.47
CA ARG A 42 -28.49 58.53 35.11
C ARG A 42 -27.51 59.27 34.21
N THR A 43 -27.42 60.60 34.34
CA THR A 43 -26.49 61.43 33.56
C THR A 43 -25.04 61.06 33.89
N ALA A 44 -24.71 60.92 35.17
CA ALA A 44 -23.37 60.48 35.60
C ALA A 44 -23.00 59.09 35.06
N LEU A 45 -23.95 58.15 35.06
CA LEU A 45 -23.74 56.81 34.52
C LEU A 45 -23.50 56.83 32.99
N VAL A 46 -24.21 57.69 32.26
CA VAL A 46 -24.00 57.85 30.81
C VAL A 46 -22.60 58.39 30.51
N ASP A 47 -22.12 59.36 31.29
CA ASP A 47 -20.79 59.93 31.12
C ASP A 47 -19.68 58.92 31.46
N GLU A 48 -19.88 58.06 32.46
CA GLU A 48 -18.98 56.94 32.75
C GLU A 48 -18.94 55.94 31.59
N LYS A 49 -20.09 55.54 31.05
CA LYS A 49 -20.17 54.58 29.94
C LYS A 49 -19.55 55.13 28.66
N LYS A 50 -19.63 56.44 28.40
CA LYS A 50 -18.92 57.07 27.29
C LYS A 50 -17.40 56.96 27.44
N LYS A 51 -16.87 57.17 28.65
CA LYS A 51 -15.44 57.00 28.92
C LYS A 51 -14.97 55.56 28.72
N GLU A 52 -15.75 54.57 29.17
CA GLU A 52 -15.45 53.15 28.92
C GLU A 52 -15.44 52.82 27.41
N LEU A 53 -16.39 53.39 26.65
CA LEU A 53 -16.46 53.20 25.21
C LEU A 53 -15.23 53.78 24.50
N ASP A 54 -14.76 54.96 24.91
CA ASP A 54 -13.56 55.59 24.34
C ASP A 54 -12.31 54.72 24.58
N VAL A 55 -12.19 54.12 25.77
CA VAL A 55 -11.09 53.17 26.10
C VAL A 55 -11.16 51.94 25.20
N LEU A 56 -12.33 51.32 25.05
CA LEU A 56 -12.50 50.15 24.18
C LEU A 56 -12.20 50.45 22.71
N ILE A 57 -12.57 51.64 22.23
CA ILE A 57 -12.24 52.09 20.88
C ILE A 57 -10.72 52.23 20.74
N ALA A 58 -10.03 52.81 21.71
CA ALA A 58 -8.57 52.94 21.71
C ALA A 58 -7.86 51.56 21.73
N GLU A 59 -8.34 50.62 22.55
CA GLU A 59 -7.81 49.24 22.60
C GLU A 59 -8.03 48.50 21.28
N LYS A 60 -9.22 48.63 20.67
CA LYS A 60 -9.51 48.06 19.35
C LYS A 60 -8.53 48.57 18.30
N TYR A 61 -8.28 49.88 18.25
CA TYR A 61 -7.34 50.45 17.28
C TYR A 61 -5.88 50.04 17.55
N THR A 62 -5.49 49.94 18.83
CA THR A 62 -4.16 49.42 19.21
C THR A 62 -3.98 47.99 18.73
N THR A 63 -4.95 47.13 18.98
CA THR A 63 -4.92 45.72 18.54
C THR A 63 -4.88 45.59 17.02
N LEU A 64 -5.67 46.41 16.31
CA LEU A 64 -5.63 46.47 14.85
C LEU A 64 -4.26 46.92 14.34
N ASN A 65 -3.66 47.90 14.99
CA ASN A 65 -2.33 48.40 14.65
C ASN A 65 -1.25 47.33 14.86
N ASP A 66 -1.31 46.60 15.97
CA ASP A 66 -0.42 45.48 16.28
C ASP A 66 -0.55 44.36 15.24
N LEU A 67 -1.78 44.05 14.81
CA LEU A 67 -2.05 43.07 13.73
C LEU A 67 -1.46 43.51 12.39
N THR A 68 -1.48 44.81 12.06
CA THR A 68 -0.83 45.35 10.86
C THR A 68 0.69 45.41 10.94
N HIS A 69 1.27 45.41 12.15
CA HIS A 69 2.72 45.45 12.37
C HIS A 69 3.34 44.07 12.67
N VAL A 70 2.57 42.98 12.57
CA VAL A 70 3.17 41.65 12.49
C VAL A 70 4.04 41.61 11.24
N THR A 71 5.36 41.58 11.44
CA THR A 71 6.42 41.58 10.41
C THR A 71 6.34 40.42 9.41
N ASN A 72 5.32 39.57 9.50
CA ASN A 72 5.11 38.36 8.69
C ASN A 72 3.63 38.19 8.27
N SER A 73 2.93 39.25 7.87
CA SER A 73 1.61 39.12 7.21
C SER A 73 1.64 38.20 5.98
N GLN A 74 2.82 38.07 5.34
CA GLN A 74 3.08 37.11 4.28
C GLN A 74 2.96 35.64 4.75
N ASN A 75 3.48 35.29 5.93
CA ASN A 75 3.47 33.90 6.42
C ASN A 75 2.05 33.38 6.68
N LEU A 76 1.13 34.25 7.13
CA LEU A 76 -0.24 33.81 7.43
C LEU A 76 -1.02 33.44 6.16
N VAL A 77 -0.84 34.21 5.08
CA VAL A 77 -1.43 33.90 3.78
C VAL A 77 -0.78 32.66 3.17
N ASP A 78 0.55 32.56 3.24
CA ASP A 78 1.29 31.40 2.74
C ASP A 78 0.92 30.12 3.51
N ASP A 79 0.77 30.19 4.84
CA ASP A 79 0.34 29.08 5.69
C ASP A 79 -1.10 28.63 5.38
N ILE A 80 -2.01 29.58 5.15
CA ILE A 80 -3.39 29.28 4.72
C ILE A 80 -3.39 28.62 3.34
N HIS A 81 -2.62 29.13 2.38
CA HIS A 81 -2.53 28.55 1.04
C HIS A 81 -1.90 27.15 1.08
N PHE A 82 -0.89 26.95 1.92
CA PHE A 82 -0.27 25.65 2.17
C PHE A 82 -1.27 24.66 2.76
N LEU A 83 -2.03 25.06 3.79
CA LEU A 83 -3.09 24.23 4.39
C LEU A 83 -4.18 23.88 3.37
N HIS A 84 -4.59 24.84 2.54
CA HIS A 84 -5.59 24.61 1.50
C HIS A 84 -5.10 23.60 0.45
N THR A 85 -3.83 23.69 0.06
CA THR A 85 -3.19 22.75 -0.87
C THR A 85 -3.08 21.35 -0.26
N LYS A 86 -2.73 21.27 1.03
CA LYS A 86 -2.61 19.99 1.76
C LYS A 86 -3.98 19.32 1.91
N ASN A 87 -5.02 20.08 2.23
CA ASN A 87 -6.40 19.58 2.30
C ASN A 87 -6.89 19.07 0.94
N ALA A 88 -6.58 19.77 -0.16
CA ALA A 88 -6.92 19.30 -1.51
C ALA A 88 -6.28 17.94 -1.83
N LYS A 89 -4.98 17.76 -1.51
CA LYS A 89 -4.29 16.46 -1.69
C LYS A 89 -4.90 15.34 -0.83
N ILE A 90 -5.27 15.65 0.40
CA ILE A 90 -5.92 14.67 1.29
C ILE A 90 -7.26 14.24 0.71
N LEU A 91 -8.08 15.20 0.25
CA LEU A 91 -9.37 14.93 -0.41
C LEU A 91 -9.21 14.07 -1.67
N GLU A 92 -8.23 14.39 -2.52
CA GLU A 92 -7.92 13.60 -3.72
C GLU A 92 -7.54 12.16 -3.36
N SER A 93 -6.65 11.99 -2.38
CA SER A 93 -6.22 10.67 -1.90
C SER A 93 -7.38 9.86 -1.31
N LEU A 94 -8.26 10.53 -0.56
CA LEU A 94 -9.47 9.91 -0.01
C LEU A 94 -10.43 9.46 -1.12
N ASN A 95 -10.63 10.29 -2.14
CA ASN A 95 -11.49 9.95 -3.28
C ASN A 95 -10.92 8.75 -4.07
N GLN A 96 -9.61 8.69 -4.27
CA GLN A 96 -8.95 7.53 -4.88
C GLN A 96 -9.16 6.26 -4.03
N ALA A 97 -8.96 6.34 -2.71
CA ALA A 97 -9.16 5.22 -1.81
C ALA A 97 -10.62 4.74 -1.78
N VAL A 98 -11.59 5.66 -1.77
CA VAL A 98 -13.02 5.34 -1.84
C VAL A 98 -13.36 4.67 -3.17
N THR A 99 -12.81 5.16 -4.29
CA THR A 99 -13.04 4.57 -5.61
C THR A 99 -12.43 3.17 -5.71
N ALA A 100 -11.21 2.98 -5.25
CA ALA A 100 -10.56 1.67 -5.17
C ALA A 100 -11.39 0.70 -4.31
N LYS A 101 -11.85 1.15 -3.13
CA LYS A 101 -12.69 0.36 -2.24
C LYS A 101 -14.03 -0.03 -2.88
N ARG A 102 -14.69 0.89 -3.59
CA ARG A 102 -15.94 0.61 -4.32
C ARG A 102 -15.75 -0.43 -5.43
N ASN A 103 -14.58 -0.46 -6.05
CA ASN A 103 -14.28 -1.35 -7.17
C ASN A 103 -13.70 -2.71 -6.73
N VAL A 104 -13.51 -2.97 -5.43
CA VAL A 104 -12.95 -4.24 -4.94
C VAL A 104 -13.79 -5.44 -5.39
N SER A 105 -15.13 -5.35 -5.27
CA SER A 105 -16.02 -6.44 -5.70
C SER A 105 -15.89 -6.72 -7.19
N GLN A 106 -15.80 -5.68 -8.03
CA GLN A 106 -15.62 -5.81 -9.47
C GLN A 106 -14.27 -6.47 -9.79
N ALA A 107 -13.18 -6.02 -9.15
CA ALA A 107 -11.85 -6.59 -9.34
C ALA A 107 -11.78 -8.06 -8.88
N TYR A 108 -12.47 -8.40 -7.79
CA TYR A 108 -12.58 -9.76 -7.31
C TYR A 108 -13.40 -10.64 -8.26
N ASP A 109 -14.51 -10.15 -8.79
CA ASP A 109 -15.31 -10.85 -9.80
C ASP A 109 -14.49 -11.10 -11.08
N ASP A 110 -13.74 -10.11 -11.54
CA ASP A 110 -12.87 -10.24 -12.70
C ASP A 110 -11.74 -11.25 -12.45
N HIS A 111 -11.17 -11.27 -11.24
CA HIS A 111 -10.22 -12.30 -10.84
C HIS A 111 -10.87 -13.69 -10.86
N CYS A 112 -12.06 -13.85 -10.27
CA CYS A 112 -12.77 -15.12 -10.24
C CYS A 112 -13.07 -15.63 -11.65
N LYS A 113 -13.56 -14.77 -12.55
CA LYS A 113 -13.79 -15.10 -13.96
C LYS A 113 -12.50 -15.57 -14.64
N LYS A 114 -11.38 -14.88 -14.40
CA LYS A 114 -10.07 -15.26 -14.96
C LYS A 114 -9.60 -16.62 -14.44
N ALA A 115 -9.75 -16.88 -13.13
CA ALA A 115 -9.39 -18.15 -12.53
C ALA A 115 -10.24 -19.31 -13.06
N LEU A 116 -11.55 -19.10 -13.22
CA LEU A 116 -12.47 -20.08 -13.81
C LEU A 116 -12.12 -20.36 -15.27
N LYS A 117 -11.77 -19.33 -16.05
CA LYS A 117 -11.32 -19.50 -17.43
C LYS A 117 -10.06 -20.36 -17.52
N VAL A 118 -9.03 -20.06 -16.71
CA VAL A 118 -7.80 -20.86 -16.65
C VAL A 118 -8.09 -22.32 -16.25
N LYS A 119 -8.98 -22.53 -15.26
CA LYS A 119 -9.39 -23.88 -14.86
C LYS A 119 -10.07 -24.64 -16.00
N ALA A 120 -10.95 -23.98 -16.75
CA ALA A 120 -11.64 -24.58 -17.89
C ALA A 120 -10.67 -24.93 -19.02
N GLU A 121 -9.76 -24.02 -19.37
CA GLU A 121 -8.69 -24.26 -20.36
C GLU A 121 -7.80 -25.44 -19.94
N MET A 122 -7.43 -25.51 -18.66
CA MET A 122 -6.64 -26.60 -18.12
C MET A 122 -7.39 -27.93 -18.18
N GLN A 123 -8.69 -27.96 -17.86
CA GLN A 123 -9.56 -29.14 -18.01
C GLN A 123 -9.71 -29.57 -19.47
N GLU A 124 -9.75 -28.63 -20.40
CA GLU A 124 -9.81 -28.92 -21.82
C GLU A 124 -8.49 -29.50 -22.34
N GLN A 125 -7.35 -29.05 -21.82
CA GLN A 125 -6.05 -29.69 -22.05
C GLN A 125 -5.91 -31.04 -21.35
N THR A 126 -6.52 -31.22 -20.18
CA THR A 126 -6.58 -32.53 -19.48
C THR A 126 -7.62 -33.49 -20.04
N LYS A 127 -8.36 -33.14 -21.11
CA LYS A 127 -9.18 -34.13 -21.85
C LYS A 127 -8.35 -35.26 -22.47
N CYS A 128 -7.02 -35.18 -22.44
CA CYS A 128 -6.19 -36.37 -22.49
C CYS A 128 -6.22 -37.04 -21.11
N PHE A 129 -7.34 -37.71 -20.78
CA PHE A 129 -7.32 -38.72 -19.72
C PHE A 129 -6.42 -39.85 -20.20
N ASP A 130 -5.17 -39.77 -19.80
CA ASP A 130 -4.23 -40.88 -19.81
C ASP A 130 -4.87 -42.06 -19.04
N GLU A 131 -4.79 -43.27 -19.60
CA GLU A 131 -5.27 -44.53 -19.01
C GLU A 131 -4.84 -44.69 -17.54
N PHE A 132 -3.68 -44.15 -17.15
CA PHE A 132 -3.16 -44.17 -15.78
C PHE A 132 -3.88 -43.20 -14.83
N THR A 133 -4.48 -42.12 -15.33
CA THR A 133 -5.19 -41.11 -14.50
C THR A 133 -6.56 -41.59 -14.05
N VAL A 134 -7.21 -42.46 -14.85
CA VAL A 134 -8.48 -43.13 -14.50
C VAL A 134 -8.28 -44.46 -13.79
N MET A 135 -7.06 -44.97 -13.74
CA MET A 135 -6.74 -46.24 -13.09
C MET A 135 -6.84 -46.11 -11.57
N ASN A 136 -7.55 -47.03 -10.92
CA ASN A 136 -7.56 -47.06 -9.46
C ASN A 136 -6.15 -47.37 -8.92
N TYR A 137 -5.89 -46.97 -7.68
CA TYR A 137 -4.55 -47.08 -7.08
C TYR A 137 -3.97 -48.50 -7.11
N HIS A 138 -4.81 -49.54 -6.94
CA HIS A 138 -4.34 -50.93 -6.92
C HIS A 138 -3.85 -51.38 -8.30
N ASP A 139 -4.61 -51.06 -9.34
CA ASP A 139 -4.23 -51.37 -10.72
C ASP A 139 -3.00 -50.57 -11.14
N LEU A 140 -2.93 -49.27 -10.79
CA LEU A 140 -1.75 -48.44 -11.06
C LEU A 140 -0.49 -49.01 -10.40
N LYS A 141 -0.59 -49.41 -9.13
CA LYS A 141 0.51 -50.02 -8.39
C LYS A 141 0.96 -51.34 -9.01
N LYS A 142 0.02 -52.17 -9.49
CA LYS A 142 0.31 -53.44 -10.17
C LYS A 142 1.00 -53.20 -11.50
N THR A 143 0.52 -52.25 -12.30
CA THR A 143 1.13 -51.85 -13.57
C THR A 143 2.56 -51.37 -13.37
N ILE A 144 2.80 -50.47 -12.41
CA ILE A 144 4.15 -50.00 -12.07
C ILE A 144 5.08 -51.17 -11.70
N LEU A 145 4.60 -52.13 -10.91
CA LEU A 145 5.39 -53.29 -10.50
C LEU A 145 5.74 -54.21 -11.68
N ASN A 146 4.77 -54.45 -12.58
CA ASN A 146 4.97 -55.25 -13.78
C ASN A 146 5.98 -54.59 -14.73
N THR A 147 5.81 -53.29 -15.03
CA THR A 147 6.73 -52.54 -15.88
C THR A 147 8.15 -52.53 -15.29
N LYS A 148 8.28 -52.44 -13.96
CA LYS A 148 9.57 -52.54 -13.29
C LYS A 148 10.23 -53.92 -13.49
N LYS A 149 9.45 -54.99 -13.40
CA LYS A 149 9.93 -56.37 -13.64
C LYS A 149 10.36 -56.55 -15.10
N GLU A 150 9.54 -56.12 -16.05
CA GLU A 150 9.85 -56.18 -17.48
C GLU A 150 11.13 -55.40 -17.81
N THR A 151 11.28 -54.21 -17.25
CA THR A 151 12.50 -53.38 -17.42
C THR A 151 13.74 -54.09 -16.90
N GLN A 152 13.64 -54.79 -15.77
CA GLN A 152 14.76 -55.58 -15.21
C GLN A 152 15.10 -56.78 -16.11
N GLU A 153 14.10 -57.48 -16.64
CA GLU A 153 14.32 -58.60 -17.57
C GLU A 153 14.96 -58.14 -18.88
N ILE A 154 14.50 -57.02 -19.44
CA ILE A 154 15.10 -56.41 -20.63
C ILE A 154 16.56 -56.05 -20.35
N ARG A 155 16.85 -55.39 -19.23
CA ARG A 155 18.22 -55.02 -18.85
C ARG A 155 19.14 -56.24 -18.74
N ALA A 156 18.67 -57.34 -18.14
CA ALA A 156 19.44 -58.57 -18.02
C ALA A 156 19.71 -59.21 -19.41
N LYS A 157 18.71 -59.28 -20.29
CA LYS A 157 18.87 -59.78 -21.66
C LYS A 157 19.85 -58.92 -22.46
N THR A 158 19.77 -57.59 -22.33
CA THR A 158 20.70 -56.66 -22.99
C THR A 158 22.14 -56.85 -22.50
N ALA A 159 22.35 -57.07 -21.20
CA ALA A 159 23.68 -57.33 -20.65
C ALA A 159 24.27 -58.64 -21.21
N LEU A 160 23.50 -59.73 -21.24
CA LEU A 160 23.92 -61.00 -21.84
C LEU A 160 24.28 -60.84 -23.32
N LYS A 161 23.45 -60.12 -24.08
CA LYS A 161 23.70 -59.88 -25.50
C LYS A 161 24.95 -59.03 -25.74
N THR A 162 25.21 -58.08 -24.85
CA THR A 162 26.41 -57.23 -24.89
C THR A 162 27.68 -58.05 -24.69
N GLU A 163 27.70 -58.98 -23.73
CA GLU A 163 28.83 -59.89 -23.53
C GLU A 163 29.03 -60.87 -24.71
N GLU A 164 27.94 -61.38 -25.30
CA GLU A 164 28.03 -62.20 -26.52
C GLU A 164 28.67 -61.43 -27.68
N LEU A 165 28.26 -60.17 -27.89
CA LEU A 165 28.82 -59.31 -28.93
C LEU A 165 30.29 -58.97 -28.68
N LYS A 166 30.70 -58.79 -27.42
CA LYS A 166 32.09 -58.57 -27.04
C LYS A 166 32.98 -59.76 -27.40
N LYS A 167 32.55 -60.99 -27.06
CA LYS A 167 33.26 -62.22 -27.42
C LYS A 167 33.36 -62.41 -28.94
N LYS A 168 32.28 -62.13 -29.68
CA LYS A 168 32.30 -62.19 -31.16
C LYS A 168 33.28 -61.18 -31.75
N ARG A 169 33.35 -59.97 -31.20
CA ARG A 169 34.32 -58.95 -31.62
C ARG A 169 35.76 -59.41 -31.38
N GLU A 170 36.06 -60.01 -30.22
CA GLU A 170 37.38 -60.55 -29.90
C GLU A 170 37.80 -61.67 -30.87
N PHE A 171 36.87 -62.57 -31.21
CA PHE A 171 37.10 -63.61 -32.22
C PHE A 171 37.41 -63.01 -33.59
N VAL A 172 36.58 -62.07 -34.08
CA VAL A 172 36.81 -61.39 -35.38
C VAL A 172 38.16 -60.70 -35.42
N ASN A 173 38.54 -59.98 -34.35
CA ASN A 173 39.84 -59.30 -34.28
C ASN A 173 41.02 -60.29 -34.33
N THR A 174 40.87 -61.47 -33.72
CA THR A 174 41.90 -62.51 -33.73
C THR A 174 42.05 -63.11 -35.13
N THR A 175 40.93 -63.42 -35.78
CA THR A 175 40.91 -63.91 -37.17
C THR A 175 41.50 -62.89 -38.13
N GLN A 176 41.15 -61.60 -37.98
CA GLN A 176 41.68 -60.53 -38.81
C GLN A 176 43.21 -60.40 -38.67
N LYS A 177 43.75 -60.53 -37.45
CA LYS A 177 45.20 -60.53 -37.22
C LYS A 177 45.89 -61.74 -37.89
N SER A 178 45.28 -62.92 -37.80
CA SER A 178 45.80 -64.12 -38.48
C SER A 178 45.84 -63.91 -39.99
N MET A 179 44.72 -63.47 -40.58
CA MET A 179 44.64 -63.20 -42.02
C MET A 179 45.66 -62.15 -42.48
N ALA A 180 45.85 -61.08 -41.70
CA ALA A 180 46.86 -60.06 -42.01
C ALA A 180 48.29 -60.65 -41.99
N ASN A 181 48.58 -61.58 -41.07
CA ASN A 181 49.85 -62.28 -41.06
C ASN A 181 50.01 -63.21 -42.26
N ASP A 182 48.96 -63.95 -42.64
CA ASP A 182 48.99 -64.83 -43.81
C ASP A 182 49.23 -64.04 -45.10
N ILE A 183 48.54 -62.90 -45.29
CA ILE A 183 48.77 -61.98 -46.40
C ILE A 183 50.23 -61.49 -46.42
N ARG A 184 50.78 -61.14 -45.26
CA ARG A 184 52.19 -60.71 -45.15
C ARG A 184 53.16 -61.81 -45.56
N VAL A 185 52.93 -63.06 -45.13
CA VAL A 185 53.77 -64.21 -45.51
C VAL A 185 53.66 -64.49 -47.00
N LEU A 186 52.45 -64.46 -47.56
CA LEU A 186 52.25 -64.63 -49.01
C LEU A 186 52.95 -63.52 -49.81
N GLY A 187 52.90 -62.27 -49.36
CA GLY A 187 53.63 -61.17 -49.98
C GLY A 187 55.15 -61.37 -49.95
N GLN A 188 55.70 -61.94 -48.86
CA GLN A 188 57.13 -62.28 -48.82
C GLN A 188 57.46 -63.40 -49.81
N ILE A 189 56.65 -64.46 -49.87
CA ILE A 189 56.83 -65.56 -50.83
C ILE A 189 56.76 -65.02 -52.27
N GLU A 190 55.82 -64.12 -52.55
CA GLU A 190 55.70 -63.47 -53.86
C GLU A 190 56.98 -62.68 -54.21
N HIS A 191 57.50 -61.86 -53.28
CA HIS A 191 58.75 -61.14 -53.48
C HIS A 191 59.95 -62.07 -53.71
N ASP A 192 60.07 -63.15 -52.93
CA ASP A 192 61.15 -64.13 -53.08
C ASP A 192 61.08 -64.82 -54.46
N LEU A 193 59.87 -65.20 -54.91
CA LEU A 193 59.63 -65.79 -56.23
C LEU A 193 59.97 -64.81 -57.37
N ILE A 194 59.58 -63.53 -57.25
CA ILE A 194 59.96 -62.49 -58.22
C ILE A 194 61.49 -62.37 -58.29
N GLY A 195 62.18 -62.34 -57.15
CA GLY A 195 63.65 -62.29 -57.11
C GLY A 195 64.32 -63.48 -57.81
N ILE A 196 63.78 -64.69 -57.61
CA ILE A 196 64.26 -65.90 -58.31
C ILE A 196 64.03 -65.77 -59.82
N ILE A 197 62.86 -65.28 -60.25
CA ILE A 197 62.54 -65.09 -61.68
C ILE A 197 63.48 -64.06 -62.31
N GLU A 198 63.79 -62.97 -61.62
CA GLU A 198 64.71 -61.93 -62.10
C GLU A 198 66.16 -62.41 -62.20
N ASP A 199 66.64 -63.17 -61.21
CA ASP A 199 67.96 -63.81 -61.25
C ASP A 199 68.06 -64.81 -62.42
N LEU A 200 67.04 -65.63 -62.64
CA LEU A 200 66.96 -66.55 -63.79
C LEU A 200 66.99 -65.79 -65.13
N LYS A 201 66.20 -64.72 -65.26
CA LYS A 201 66.20 -63.88 -66.48
C LYS A 201 67.58 -63.27 -66.73
N SER A 202 68.25 -62.81 -65.68
CA SER A 202 69.60 -62.23 -65.77
C SER A 202 70.62 -63.25 -66.23
N LYS A 203 70.58 -64.48 -65.67
CA LYS A 203 71.45 -65.59 -66.06
C LYS A 203 71.24 -66.03 -67.51
N ILE A 204 69.99 -66.10 -67.97
CA ILE A 204 69.68 -66.44 -69.37
C ILE A 204 70.20 -65.37 -70.32
N SER A 205 70.09 -64.09 -69.96
CA SER A 205 70.55 -62.97 -70.82
C SER A 205 72.07 -62.84 -70.91
N ALA A 206 72.81 -63.53 -70.04
CA ALA A 206 74.28 -63.53 -70.02
C ALA A 206 74.91 -64.63 -70.90
N ILE A 207 74.10 -65.47 -71.54
CA ILE A 207 74.50 -66.53 -72.49
C ILE A 207 74.29 -66.03 -73.92
#